data_AF-A0A183HQ76-F1
#
_entry.id   AF-A0A183HQ76-F1
#
_cell.length_a   1.000
_cell.length_b   1.000
_cell.length_c   1.000
_cell.angle_alpha   90.00
_cell.angle_beta   90.00
_cell.angle_gamma   90.00
#
_symmetry.space_group_name_H-M   'P 1'
#
loop_
_entity.id
_entity.type
_entity.pdbx_description
1 polymer ?
#
loop_
_entity_poly.entity_id
_entity_poly.type
_entity_poly.pdbx_seq_one_letter_code
_entity_poly.pdbx_strand_id
1 'polypeptide(L)'
;MNGNSKYKWLLFVIISILLIGRVTIAEDEEPVPSSLYGPDDHITILHSNNFDKKVYNQKKVFFVEFFSSWCGACIGYAETYKQLAK
;
A
#
# COMPACT_ATOMS: atom_id res chain seq x y z
N MET A 1 34.32 29.07 27.27
CA MET A 1 33.12 28.25 27.03
C MET A 1 32.14 29.07 26.21
N ASN A 2 32.10 28.83 24.90
CA ASN A 2 31.39 29.67 23.94
C ASN A 2 29.91 29.23 23.86
N GLY A 3 28.99 30.08 24.31
CA GLY A 3 27.54 29.85 24.26
C GLY A 3 27.05 29.42 22.87
N ASN A 4 27.77 29.83 21.82
CA ASN A 4 27.53 29.52 20.40
C ASN A 4 27.51 28.04 20.01
N SER A 5 28.08 27.15 20.82
CA SER A 5 28.10 25.72 20.51
C SER A 5 26.81 25.01 20.96
N LYS A 6 26.17 25.47 22.05
CA LYS A 6 24.99 24.81 22.61
C LYS A 6 23.75 24.97 21.73
N TYR A 7 23.52 26.17 21.19
CA TYR A 7 22.43 26.40 20.25
C TYR A 7 22.71 25.85 18.86
N LYS A 8 23.97 25.76 18.41
CA LYS A 8 24.30 25.03 17.19
C LYS A 8 23.93 23.55 17.31
N TRP A 9 24.31 22.90 18.40
CA TRP A 9 23.97 21.49 18.63
C TRP A 9 22.45 21.27 18.75
N LEU A 10 21.76 22.14 19.50
CA LEU A 10 20.29 22.09 19.59
C LEU A 10 19.62 22.32 18.23
N LEU A 11 20.10 23.26 17.42
CA LEU A 11 19.59 23.48 16.07
C LEU A 11 19.86 22.28 15.15
N PHE A 12 21.04 21.65 15.22
CA PHE A 12 21.33 20.43 14.46
C PHE A 12 20.39 19.28 14.85
N VAL A 13 20.14 19.08 16.16
CA VAL A 13 19.22 18.05 16.65
C VAL A 13 17.78 18.32 16.22
N ILE A 14 17.31 19.57 16.30
CA ILE A 14 15.96 19.96 15.85
C ILE A 14 15.81 19.81 14.32
N ILE A 15 16.82 20.21 13.55
CA ILE A 15 16.82 20.05 12.08
C ILE A 15 16.81 18.57 11.71
N SER A 16 17.61 17.73 12.38
CA SER A 16 17.58 16.28 12.17
C SER A 16 16.23 15.66 12.52
N ILE A 17 15.59 16.08 13.62
CA ILE A 17 14.26 15.59 14.01
C ILE A 17 13.19 16.01 12.98
N LEU A 18 13.24 17.24 12.48
CA LEU A 18 12.32 17.72 11.43
C LEU A 18 12.52 17.02 10.08
N LEU A 19 13.75 16.64 9.75
CA LEU A 19 14.04 15.86 8.54
C LEU A 19 13.56 14.41 8.66
N ILE A 20 13.73 13.77 9.83
CA ILE A 20 13.25 12.39 10.06
C ILE A 20 11.71 12.36 10.10
N GLY A 21 11.06 13.38 10.65
CA GLY A 21 9.59 13.47 10.73
C GLY A 21 8.86 13.58 9.39
N ARG A 22 9.55 13.94 8.30
CA ARG A 22 8.97 13.93 6.94
C ARG A 22 9.08 12.58 6.22
N VAL A 23 9.75 11.59 6.81
CA VAL A 23 9.99 10.28 6.17
C VAL A 23 8.83 9.31 6.38
N THR A 24 7.90 9.60 7.30
CA THR A 24 6.70 8.78 7.46
C THR A 24 5.63 9.20 6.46
N ILE A 25 5.24 8.26 5.61
CA ILE A 25 4.17 8.32 4.60
C ILE A 25 4.66 8.84 3.23
N ALA A 26 5.72 8.22 2.70
CA ALA A 26 5.51 7.62 1.40
C ALA A 26 4.66 6.38 1.67
N GLU A 27 3.35 6.43 1.39
CA GLU A 27 2.62 5.18 1.18
C GLU A 27 3.30 4.53 -0.01
N ASP A 28 3.87 3.36 0.27
CA ASP A 28 4.52 2.44 -0.63
C ASP A 28 3.65 2.23 -1.87
N GLU A 29 3.82 3.07 -2.89
CA GLU A 29 3.43 2.74 -4.25
C GLU A 29 4.56 1.85 -4.78
N GLU A 30 4.67 0.63 -4.25
CA GLU A 30 5.45 -0.39 -4.94
C GLU A 30 4.80 -0.55 -6.32
N PRO A 31 5.56 -0.34 -7.41
CA PRO A 31 5.05 -0.63 -8.74
C PRO A 31 5.02 -2.15 -8.87
N VAL A 32 3.95 -2.79 -8.38
CA VAL A 32 3.77 -4.24 -8.50
C VAL A 32 3.46 -4.54 -9.96
N PRO A 33 4.35 -5.23 -10.68
CA PRO A 33 4.23 -5.43 -12.11
C PRO A 33 3.06 -6.38 -12.43
N SER A 34 2.29 -5.99 -13.46
CA SER A 34 1.28 -6.78 -14.16
C SER A 34 0.17 -7.38 -13.28
N SER A 35 -0.77 -6.56 -12.82
CA SER A 35 -2.04 -7.06 -12.26
C SER A 35 -2.84 -7.82 -13.32
N LEU A 36 -3.37 -8.99 -12.97
CA LEU A 36 -4.32 -9.74 -13.82
C LEU A 36 -5.68 -9.02 -13.97
N TYR A 37 -5.95 -8.08 -13.06
CA TYR A 37 -7.19 -7.33 -12.94
C TYR A 37 -6.95 -5.84 -13.16
N GLY A 38 -7.81 -5.21 -13.96
CA GLY A 38 -7.75 -3.80 -14.31
C GLY A 38 -8.91 -2.97 -13.75
N PRO A 39 -8.90 -1.64 -14.00
CA PRO A 39 -9.95 -0.74 -13.54
C PRO A 39 -11.34 -1.06 -14.13
N ASP A 40 -11.41 -1.72 -15.28
CA ASP A 40 -12.66 -2.08 -15.97
C ASP A 40 -13.30 -3.38 -15.45
N ASP A 41 -12.60 -4.16 -14.63
CA ASP A 41 -13.01 -5.51 -14.26
C ASP A 41 -14.02 -5.58 -13.09
N HIS A 42 -14.56 -4.43 -12.63
CA HIS A 42 -15.49 -4.34 -11.48
C HIS A 42 -14.98 -4.99 -10.17
N ILE A 43 -13.67 -5.25 -10.08
CA ILE A 43 -13.02 -5.88 -8.93
C ILE A 43 -12.33 -4.82 -8.08
N THR A 44 -12.47 -4.94 -6.75
CA THR A 44 -11.71 -4.10 -5.82
C THR A 44 -10.33 -4.72 -5.58
N ILE A 45 -9.28 -4.02 -5.99
CA ILE A 45 -7.90 -4.44 -5.72
C ILE A 45 -7.58 -4.23 -4.23
N LEU A 46 -7.06 -5.29 -3.62
CA LEU A 46 -6.67 -5.35 -2.22
C LEU A 46 -5.15 -5.52 -2.11
N HIS A 47 -4.58 -4.79 -1.16
CA HIS A 47 -3.17 -4.86 -0.78
C HIS A 47 -3.10 -5.03 0.74
N SER A 48 -1.95 -5.49 1.24
CA SER A 48 -1.74 -5.70 2.68
C SER A 48 -2.06 -4.45 3.52
N ASN A 49 -1.83 -3.25 2.99
CA ASN A 49 -2.09 -1.98 3.68
C ASN A 49 -3.57 -1.53 3.66
N ASN A 50 -4.43 -2.13 2.83
CA ASN A 50 -5.82 -1.69 2.66
C ASN A 50 -6.85 -2.79 2.90
N PHE A 51 -6.41 -4.04 3.05
CA PHE A 51 -7.26 -5.21 3.24
C PHE A 51 -8.18 -5.03 4.45
N ASP A 52 -7.62 -4.74 5.61
CA ASP A 52 -8.37 -4.67 6.86
C ASP A 52 -9.47 -3.60 6.80
N LYS A 53 -9.12 -2.43 6.26
CA LYS A 53 -10.02 -1.29 6.10
C LYS A 53 -11.16 -1.58 5.13
N LYS A 54 -10.90 -2.34 4.06
CA LYS A 54 -11.87 -2.61 2.99
C LYS A 54 -12.75 -3.83 3.27
N VAL A 55 -12.26 -4.82 4.01
CA VAL A 55 -12.93 -6.12 4.18
C VAL A 55 -13.64 -6.24 5.53
N TYR A 56 -13.01 -5.82 6.63
CA TYR A 56 -13.61 -5.95 7.96
C TYR A 56 -14.65 -4.86 8.27
N ASN A 57 -15.59 -5.19 9.16
CA ASN A 57 -16.65 -4.29 9.65
C ASN A 57 -17.53 -3.67 8.56
N GLN A 58 -17.69 -4.36 7.43
CA GLN A 58 -18.53 -3.92 6.33
C GLN A 58 -19.93 -4.53 6.41
N LYS A 59 -20.90 -3.85 5.82
CA LYS A 59 -22.28 -4.35 5.65
C LYS A 59 -22.45 -5.26 4.42
N LYS A 60 -21.35 -5.66 3.78
CA LYS A 60 -21.31 -6.45 2.55
C LYS A 60 -20.55 -7.75 2.80
N VAL A 61 -20.92 -8.80 2.08
CA VAL A 61 -20.15 -10.04 2.02
C VAL A 61 -19.10 -9.90 0.93
N PHE A 62 -17.87 -10.32 1.21
CA PHE A 62 -16.78 -10.31 0.25
C PHE A 62 -16.43 -11.73 -0.18
N PHE A 63 -16.28 -11.91 -1.48
CA PHE A 63 -15.54 -13.03 -2.04
C PHE A 63 -14.15 -12.52 -2.40
N VAL A 64 -13.11 -13.14 -1.86
CA VAL A 64 -11.73 -12.67 -1.97
C VAL A 64 -10.88 -13.78 -2.58
N GLU A 65 -10.26 -13.49 -3.72
CA GLU A 65 -9.22 -14.33 -4.30
C GLU A 65 -7.83 -13.79 -3.94
N PHE A 66 -7.02 -14.62 -3.29
CA PHE A 66 -5.60 -14.37 -3.10
C PHE A 66 -4.84 -15.02 -4.26
N PHE A 67 -4.12 -14.21 -5.04
CA PHE A 67 -3.43 -14.68 -6.23
C PHE A 67 -2.01 -14.09 -6.33
N SER A 68 -1.26 -14.55 -7.34
CA SER A 68 0.01 -13.94 -7.75
C SER A 68 0.01 -13.76 -9.26
N SER A 69 0.55 -12.64 -9.76
CA SER A 69 0.53 -12.29 -11.19
C SER A 69 1.31 -13.24 -12.10
N TRP A 70 2.25 -14.00 -11.55
CA TRP A 70 3.10 -14.95 -12.26
C TRP A 70 2.61 -16.41 -12.16
N CYS A 71 1.54 -16.65 -11.39
CA CYS A 71 1.00 -17.99 -11.19
C CYS A 71 0.18 -18.41 -12.42
N GLY A 72 0.64 -19.45 -13.13
CA GLY A 72 -0.02 -19.95 -14.35
C GLY A 72 -1.49 -20.34 -14.16
N ALA A 73 -1.81 -20.99 -13.03
CA ALA A 73 -3.20 -21.33 -12.70
C ALA A 73 -4.07 -20.09 -12.46
N CYS A 74 -3.51 -19.09 -11.79
CA CYS A 74 -4.16 -17.82 -11.49
C CYS A 74 -4.42 -17.00 -12.76
N ILE A 75 -3.45 -16.98 -13.68
CA ILE A 75 -3.59 -16.39 -15.01
C ILE A 75 -4.75 -17.06 -15.77
N GLY A 76 -4.83 -18.39 -15.74
CA GLY A 76 -5.92 -19.13 -16.38
C GLY A 76 -7.29 -18.90 -15.74
N TYR A 77 -7.33 -18.66 -14.43
CA TYR A 77 -8.57 -18.43 -13.68
C TYR A 77 -9.08 -16.99 -13.74
N ALA A 78 -8.21 -16.02 -14.05
CA ALA A 78 -8.53 -14.59 -14.01
C ALA A 78 -9.80 -14.24 -14.81
N GLU A 79 -10.00 -14.84 -15.98
CA GLU A 79 -11.21 -14.59 -16.79
C GLU A 79 -12.49 -15.08 -16.10
N THR A 80 -12.45 -16.23 -15.43
CA THR A 80 -13.58 -16.73 -14.65
C THR A 80 -13.90 -15.79 -13.48
N TYR A 81 -12.89 -15.28 -12.80
CA TYR A 81 -13.08 -14.33 -11.71
C TYR A 81 -13.65 -12.98 -12.20
N LYS A 82 -13.21 -12.49 -13.37
CA LYS A 82 -13.79 -11.31 -14.04
C LYS A 82 -15.26 -11.51 -14.40
N GLN A 83 -15.64 -12.70 -14.84
CA GLN A 83 -17.03 -13.03 -15.13
C GLN A 83 -17.89 -13.10 -13.87
N LEU A 84 -17.33 -13.59 -12.77
CA LEU A 84 -18.01 -13.62 -11.47
C LEU A 84 -18.26 -12.21 -10.90
N ALA A 85 -17.39 -11.25 -11.23
CA ALA A 85 -17.48 -9.88 -10.73
C ALA A 85 -18.46 -8.97 -11.50
N LYS A 86 -18.95 -9.41 -12.66
CA LYS A 86 -19.97 -8.70 -13.45
C LYS A 86 -21.36 -8.85 -12.84
#